data_AF-A0A2S1LGM3-F1
#
_entry.id   AF-A0A2S1LGM3-F1
#
_cell.length_a   1.000
_cell.length_b   1.000
_cell.length_c   1.000
_cell.angle_alpha   90.00
_cell.angle_beta   90.00
_cell.angle_gamma   90.00
#
_symmetry.space_group_name_H-M   'P 1'
#
loop_
_entity.id
_entity.type
_entity.pdbx_description
1 polymer ?
#
loop_
_entity_poly.entity_id
_entity_poly.type
_entity_poly.pdbx_seq_one_letter_code
_entity_poly.pdbx_strand_id
1 'polypeptide(L)'
;MLTESATDKTYGYTKENPIKVGGVKDKTGPKNERRFLNALFGPNDKMTTYFRAGSCCPFKSPNGFINNLGMLDRYRITEIGSKDTLDIFINMYDEGDLLVPQGLKAQQPK
;
A
#
# COMPACT_ATOMS: atom_id res chain seq x y z
N MET A 1 8.65 -1.79 12.53
CA MET A 1 8.32 -2.97 11.69
C MET A 1 6.82 -2.95 11.47
N LEU A 2 6.32 -3.48 10.35
CA LEU A 2 4.88 -3.63 10.13
C LEU A 2 4.42 -4.85 10.92
N THR A 3 3.56 -4.67 11.91
CA THR A 3 3.23 -5.75 12.87
C THR A 3 1.75 -5.89 13.17
N GLU A 4 0.98 -4.82 13.04
CA GLU A 4 -0.44 -4.80 13.38
C GLU A 4 -1.31 -5.05 12.16
N SER A 5 -2.38 -5.83 12.32
CA SER A 5 -3.34 -6.12 11.25
C SER A 5 -4.53 -5.18 11.31
N ALA A 6 -5.01 -4.75 10.14
CA ALA A 6 -6.23 -3.97 10.03
C ALA A 6 -7.47 -4.82 10.38
N THR A 7 -8.39 -4.24 11.15
CA THR A 7 -9.70 -4.84 11.44
C THR A 7 -10.74 -4.52 10.36
N ASP A 8 -10.61 -3.36 9.72
CA ASP A 8 -11.43 -2.94 8.58
C ASP A 8 -11.02 -3.69 7.31
N LYS A 9 -11.98 -4.38 6.69
CA LYS A 9 -11.78 -5.17 5.48
C LYS A 9 -11.51 -4.34 4.24
N THR A 10 -11.74 -3.03 4.29
CA THR A 10 -11.54 -2.11 3.15
C THR A 10 -10.14 -1.51 3.12
N TYR A 11 -9.40 -1.59 4.24
CA TYR A 11 -8.09 -0.96 4.37
C TYR A 11 -7.10 -1.49 3.33
N GLY A 12 -6.63 -0.57 2.48
CA GLY A 12 -5.76 -0.80 1.35
C GLY A 12 -6.42 -1.38 0.10
N TYR A 13 -7.62 -1.96 0.21
CA TYR A 13 -8.31 -2.59 -0.92
C TYR A 13 -9.27 -1.65 -1.66
N THR A 14 -9.58 -0.50 -1.08
CA THR A 14 -10.44 0.51 -1.72
C THR A 14 -9.72 1.85 -1.86
N LYS A 15 -10.23 2.69 -2.75
CA LYS A 15 -9.69 4.04 -2.99
C LYS A 15 -10.01 4.98 -1.83
N GLU A 16 -11.12 4.69 -1.15
CA GLU A 16 -11.65 5.46 -0.03
C GLU A 16 -10.88 5.16 1.26
N ASN A 17 -10.24 3.99 1.36
CA ASN A 17 -9.41 3.59 2.49
C ASN A 17 -8.01 3.13 2.04
N PRO A 18 -7.20 4.01 1.42
CA PRO A 18 -5.89 3.65 0.90
C PRO A 18 -4.85 3.57 2.03
N ILE A 19 -3.75 2.87 1.77
CA ILE A 19 -2.62 2.80 2.69
C ILE A 19 -1.82 4.11 2.59
N LYS A 20 -1.68 4.83 3.70
CA LYS A 20 -1.06 6.15 3.75
C LYS A 20 0.40 6.06 4.17
N VAL A 21 1.28 5.78 3.21
CA VAL A 21 2.71 5.59 3.46
C VAL A 21 3.50 6.90 3.56
N GLY A 22 2.89 8.00 3.12
CA GLY A 22 3.48 9.34 3.12
C GLY A 22 4.87 9.41 2.52
N GLY A 23 5.65 10.41 2.95
CA GLY A 23 7.02 10.62 2.49
C GLY A 23 7.21 11.80 1.53
N VAL A 24 6.24 12.71 1.41
CA VAL A 24 6.41 13.96 0.65
C VAL A 24 7.53 14.83 1.24
N LYS A 25 7.55 14.98 2.57
CA LYS A 25 8.53 15.81 3.29
C LYS A 25 9.98 15.41 2.96
N ASP A 26 10.24 14.10 2.92
CA ASP A 26 11.59 13.56 2.69
C ASP A 26 11.82 13.09 1.24
N LYS A 27 10.86 13.32 0.33
CA LYS A 27 10.87 12.81 -1.05
C LYS A 27 11.04 11.29 -1.13
N THR A 28 10.48 10.57 -0.16
CA THR A 28 10.55 9.11 -0.03
C THR A 28 9.26 8.39 -0.40
N GLY A 29 8.20 9.10 -0.81
CA GLY A 29 6.90 8.53 -1.17
C GLY A 29 6.96 7.20 -1.93
N PRO A 30 7.49 7.18 -3.17
CA PRO A 30 7.61 5.95 -3.94
C PRO A 30 8.45 4.86 -3.27
N LYS A 31 9.46 5.25 -2.48
CA LYS A 31 10.30 4.32 -1.72
C LYS A 31 9.53 3.68 -0.57
N ASN A 32 8.65 4.43 0.09
CA ASN A 32 7.83 3.94 1.19
C ASN A 32 6.75 2.97 0.67
N GLU A 33 6.16 3.20 -0.50
CA GLU A 33 5.25 2.24 -1.15
C GLU A 33 5.93 0.88 -1.34
N ARG A 34 7.13 0.87 -1.94
CA ARG A 34 7.91 -0.36 -2.14
C ARG A 34 8.31 -1.03 -0.83
N ARG A 35 8.70 -0.25 0.18
CA ARG A 35 9.04 -0.78 1.52
C ARG A 35 7.83 -1.46 2.17
N PHE A 36 6.66 -0.84 2.08
CA PHE A 36 5.43 -1.39 2.60
C PHE A 36 5.08 -2.69 1.87
N LEU A 37 5.07 -2.69 0.54
CA LEU A 37 4.78 -3.87 -0.28
C LEU A 37 5.77 -5.02 -0.03
N ASN A 38 7.06 -4.72 0.08
CA ASN A 38 8.09 -5.72 0.38
C ASN A 38 7.92 -6.35 1.77
N ALA A 39 7.23 -5.67 2.69
CA ALA A 39 6.94 -6.17 4.03
C ALA A 39 5.69 -7.06 4.07
N LEU A 40 5.01 -7.31 2.94
CA LEU A 40 3.79 -8.13 2.88
C LEU A 40 4.07 -9.56 2.38
N PHE A 41 3.53 -10.51 3.13
CA PHE A 41 3.38 -11.91 2.76
C PHE A 41 1.91 -12.20 2.45
N GLY A 42 1.67 -13.16 1.57
CA GLY A 42 0.34 -13.65 1.33
C GLY A 42 -0.17 -14.52 2.49
N PRO A 43 -1.44 -14.94 2.45
CA PRO A 43 -2.08 -15.70 3.53
C PRO A 43 -1.35 -17.01 3.85
N ASN A 44 -0.63 -17.60 2.89
CA ASN A 44 0.06 -18.88 3.02
C ASN A 44 1.52 -18.73 3.47
N ASP A 45 1.88 -17.59 4.10
CA ASP A 45 3.24 -17.28 4.57
C ASP A 45 4.28 -17.26 3.45
N LYS A 46 3.85 -16.96 2.22
CA LYS A 46 4.74 -16.83 1.06
C LYS A 46 4.97 -15.37 0.73
N MET A 47 6.15 -15.09 0.17
CA MET A 47 6.46 -13.77 -0.38
C MET A 47 5.45 -13.39 -1.45
N THR A 48 5.16 -12.11 -1.53
CA THR A 48 4.38 -11.52 -2.61
C THR A 48 5.29 -10.83 -3.62
N THR A 49 4.81 -10.77 -4.85
CA THR A 49 5.34 -9.90 -5.91
C THR A 49 4.29 -8.84 -6.22
N TYR A 50 4.72 -7.71 -6.79
CA TYR A 50 3.79 -6.66 -7.17
C TYR A 50 4.13 -6.03 -8.51
N PHE A 51 3.08 -5.56 -9.18
CA PHE A 51 3.14 -4.77 -10.39
C PHE A 51 2.40 -3.46 -10.19
N ARG A 52 3.02 -2.33 -10.55
CA ARG A 52 2.34 -1.02 -10.48
C ARG A 52 1.39 -0.89 -11.66
N ALA A 53 0.10 -1.01 -11.41
CA ALA A 53 -0.96 -0.91 -12.42
C ALA A 53 -1.24 0.53 -12.88
N GLY A 54 -0.57 1.51 -12.27
CA GLY A 54 -0.62 2.93 -12.62
C GLY A 54 -1.15 3.79 -11.49
N SER A 55 -1.07 5.11 -11.69
CA SER A 55 -1.71 6.09 -10.81
C SER A 55 -3.17 6.28 -11.22
N CYS A 56 -4.04 6.47 -10.25
CA CYS A 56 -5.47 6.69 -10.45
C CYS A 56 -6.02 7.63 -9.38
N CYS A 57 -7.34 7.79 -9.38
CA CYS A 57 -8.08 8.10 -8.17
C CYS A 57 -7.64 9.44 -7.55
N PRO A 58 -7.96 10.57 -8.22
CA PRO A 58 -7.59 11.88 -7.72
C PRO A 58 -8.24 12.12 -6.35
N PHE A 59 -7.47 12.69 -5.42
CA PHE A 59 -7.96 13.05 -4.10
C PHE A 59 -7.34 14.39 -3.66
N LYS A 60 -8.02 15.07 -2.73
CA LYS A 60 -7.50 16.31 -2.15
C LYS A 60 -6.55 15.99 -1.00
N SER A 61 -5.38 16.61 -1.01
CA SER A 61 -4.42 16.56 0.09
C SER A 61 -3.58 17.84 0.13
N PRO A 62 -3.31 18.39 1.32
CA PRO A 62 -2.39 19.53 1.46
C PRO A 62 -0.96 19.19 1.02
N ASN A 63 -0.61 17.92 0.91
CA ASN A 63 0.70 17.44 0.44
C ASN A 63 0.72 17.21 -1.08
N GLY A 64 -0.40 17.43 -1.79
CA GLY A 64 -0.51 17.25 -3.23
C GLY A 64 0.26 18.31 -4.03
N PHE A 65 0.91 17.91 -5.12
CA PHE A 65 1.82 18.79 -5.87
C PHE A 65 1.13 19.81 -6.77
N ILE A 66 -0.07 19.49 -7.28
CA ILE A 66 -0.80 20.37 -8.21
C ILE A 66 -2.12 20.75 -7.53
N ASN A 67 -2.26 22.01 -7.10
CA ASN A 67 -3.49 22.54 -6.48
C ASN A 67 -4.02 21.67 -5.33
N ASN A 68 -3.12 21.15 -4.46
CA ASN A 68 -3.49 20.25 -3.37
C ASN A 68 -4.20 18.97 -3.85
N LEU A 69 -3.88 18.48 -5.05
CA LEU A 69 -4.33 17.19 -5.56
C LEU A 69 -3.19 16.18 -5.57
N GLY A 70 -3.51 14.98 -5.08
CA GLY A 70 -2.70 13.78 -5.19
C GLY A 70 -3.41 12.74 -6.07
N MET A 71 -2.64 11.75 -6.51
CA MET A 71 -3.15 10.56 -7.20
C MET A 71 -2.74 9.32 -6.39
N LEU A 72 -3.65 8.40 -6.16
CA LEU A 72 -3.29 7.12 -5.55
C LEU A 72 -2.53 6.26 -6.55
N ASP A 73 -1.63 5.42 -6.06
CA ASP A 73 -1.02 4.38 -6.87
C ASP A 73 -1.71 3.05 -6.62
N ARG A 74 -2.12 2.40 -7.71
CA ARG A 74 -2.70 1.07 -7.68
C ARG A 74 -1.63 0.04 -7.98
N TYR A 75 -1.42 -0.87 -7.04
CA TYR A 75 -0.54 -2.01 -7.16
C TYR A 75 -1.35 -3.29 -7.25
N ARG A 76 -0.96 -4.17 -8.16
CA ARG A 76 -1.46 -5.53 -8.21
C ARG A 76 -0.48 -6.45 -7.51
N ILE A 77 -0.92 -7.17 -6.49
CA ILE A 77 -0.11 -8.06 -5.68
C ILE A 77 -0.48 -9.52 -5.99
N THR A 78 0.55 -10.37 -6.05
CA THR A 78 0.42 -11.80 -6.32
C THR A 78 1.32 -12.57 -5.37
N GLU A 79 0.76 -13.51 -4.62
CA GLU A 79 1.54 -14.46 -3.82
C GLU A 79 2.30 -15.44 -4.72
N ILE A 80 3.56 -15.76 -4.41
CA ILE A 80 4.35 -16.70 -5.22
C ILE A 80 3.65 -18.06 -5.33
N GLY A 81 3.45 -18.49 -6.58
CA GLY A 81 2.78 -19.75 -6.92
C GLY A 81 1.26 -19.64 -7.04
N SER A 82 0.67 -18.47 -6.76
CA SER A 82 -0.74 -18.19 -7.06
C SER A 82 -0.90 -17.58 -8.46
N LYS A 83 -2.08 -17.79 -9.07
CA LYS A 83 -2.53 -17.06 -10.25
C LYS A 83 -3.45 -15.89 -9.90
N ASP A 84 -3.93 -15.85 -8.66
CA ASP A 84 -4.83 -14.82 -8.19
C ASP A 84 -4.06 -13.55 -7.90
N THR A 85 -4.72 -12.43 -8.18
CA THR A 85 -4.16 -11.11 -7.96
C THR A 85 -5.13 -10.25 -7.20
N LEU A 86 -4.62 -9.45 -6.26
CA LEU A 86 -5.39 -8.46 -5.53
C LEU A 86 -4.87 -7.07 -5.84
N ASP A 87 -5.75 -6.07 -5.87
CA ASP A 87 -5.35 -4.68 -6.03
C ASP A 87 -5.21 -4.02 -4.64
N ILE A 88 -4.13 -3.27 -4.44
CA ILE A 88 -3.91 -2.37 -3.29
C ILE A 88 -3.78 -0.94 -3.78
N PHE A 89 -4.42 -0.01 -3.07
CA PHE A 89 -4.31 1.43 -3.28
C PHE A 89 -3.43 2.07 -2.22
N ILE A 90 -2.42 2.81 -2.67
CA ILE A 90 -1.45 3.46 -1.80
C ILE A 90 -1.45 4.97 -2.05
N ASN A 91 -1.46 5.72 -0.95
CA ASN A 91 -1.27 7.15 -0.89
C ASN A 91 0.16 7.42 -0.41
N MET A 92 1.01 7.91 -1.31
CA MET A 92 2.39 8.31 -1.00
C MET A 92 2.54 9.76 -0.52
N TYR A 93 1.43 10.49 -0.38
CA TYR A 93 1.40 11.90 -0.03
C TYR A 93 1.20 12.11 1.46
N ASP A 94 0.20 11.43 2.02
CA ASP A 94 -0.21 11.57 3.41
C ASP A 94 0.30 10.41 4.25
N GLU A 95 0.61 10.70 5.51
CA GLU A 95 1.01 9.71 6.51
C GLU A 95 -0.21 9.26 7.31
N GLY A 96 -0.24 7.97 7.67
CA GLY A 96 -1.22 7.39 8.57
C GLY A 96 -0.68 6.12 9.22
N ASP A 97 -1.49 5.50 10.06
CA ASP A 97 -1.13 4.25 10.71
C ASP A 97 -0.94 3.15 9.66
N LEU A 98 0.22 2.50 9.71
CA LEU A 98 0.56 1.43 8.78
C LEU A 98 0.17 0.09 9.38
N LEU A 99 -0.90 -0.48 8.82
CA LEU A 99 -1.43 -1.79 9.20
C LEU A 99 -1.26 -2.80 8.06
N VAL A 100 -1.26 -4.09 8.38
CA VAL A 100 -1.33 -5.19 7.40
C VAL A 100 -2.78 -5.32 6.92
N PRO A 101 -3.06 -5.22 5.61
CA PRO A 101 -4.40 -5.45 5.08
C PRO A 101 -4.94 -6.83 5.45
N GLN A 102 -6.23 -6.91 5.76
CA GLN A 102 -6.84 -8.17 6.18
C GLN A 102 -6.63 -9.28 5.14
N GLY A 103 -6.24 -10.48 5.59
CA GLY A 103 -5.95 -11.62 4.71
C GLY A 103 -4.51 -11.66 4.18
N LEU A 104 -3.72 -10.60 4.42
CA LEU A 104 -2.26 -10.62 4.23
C LEU A 104 -1.56 -10.77 5.58
N LYS A 105 -0.25 -11.00 5.52
CA LYS A 105 0.62 -11.13 6.69
C LYS A 105 1.80 -10.17 6.58
N ALA A 106 2.34 -9.76 7.72
CA ALA A 106 3.64 -9.09 7.74
C ALA A 106 4.75 -10.12 7.56
N GLN A 107 5.77 -9.78 6.77
CA GLN A 107 7.01 -10.53 6.71
C GLN A 107 7.64 -10.55 8.10
N GLN A 108 7.88 -11.77 8.62
CA GLN A 108 8.59 -11.95 9.88
C GLN A 108 10.07 -11.57 9.71
N PRO A 109 10.70 -10.93 10.71
CA PRO A 109 12.14 -10.73 10.69
C PRO A 109 12.84 -12.10 10.60
N LYS A 110 13.89 -12.17 9.77
CA LYS A 110 14.82 -13.30 9.75
C LYS A 110 15.73 -13.28 10.96
#